data_AF-A0A2W4RR00-F1
#
_entry.id   AF-A0A2W4RR00-F1
#
_cell.length_a   1.000
_cell.length_b   1.000
_cell.length_c   1.000
_cell.angle_alpha   90.00
_cell.angle_beta   90.00
_cell.angle_gamma   90.00
#
_symmetry.space_group_name_H-M   'P 1'
#
loop_
_entity.id
_entity.type
_entity.pdbx_description
1 polymer ?
#
loop_
_entity_poly.entity_id
_entity_poly.type
_entity_poly.pdbx_seq_one_letter_code
_entity_poly.pdbx_strand_id
1 'polypeptide(L)' 'GTPVFVGTRVPVQSLFDYLEAGDTLNEFLRQFPSVRREQALEALEFARETLLTSARPA' A
#
# COMPACT_ATOMS: atom_id res chain seq x y z
N GLY A 1 7.03 -3.08 16.06
CA GLY A 1 5.85 -2.20 15.88
C GLY A 1 5.30 -2.40 14.49
N THR A 2 4.03 -2.06 14.25
CA THR A 2 3.42 -2.16 12.92
C THR A 2 3.89 -1.01 12.03
N PRO A 3 4.34 -1.26 10.79
CA PRO A 3 4.69 -0.20 9.86
C PRO A 3 3.45 0.62 9.49
N VAL A 4 3.59 1.95 9.56
CA VAL A 4 2.52 2.92 9.27
C VAL A 4 2.98 3.92 8.21
N PHE A 5 2.04 4.50 7.46
CA PHE A 5 2.38 5.59 6.53
C PHE A 5 2.93 6.79 7.31
N VAL A 6 4.02 7.37 6.80
CA VAL A 6 4.72 8.49 7.46
C VAL A 6 3.75 9.65 7.71
N GLY A 7 3.71 10.12 8.96
CA GLY A 7 2.82 11.19 9.40
C GLY A 7 1.40 10.73 9.72
N THR A 8 1.13 9.43 9.71
CA THR A 8 -0.18 8.86 10.01
C THR A 8 -0.08 7.75 11.06
N ARG A 9 -1.24 7.31 11.55
CA ARG A 9 -1.38 6.06 12.32
C ARG A 9 -1.98 4.93 11.49
N VAL A 10 -2.05 5.10 10.17
CA VAL A 10 -2.66 4.14 9.26
C VAL A 10 -1.63 3.06 8.93
N PRO A 11 -1.91 1.78 9.25
CA PRO A 11 -1.01 0.68 8.91
C PRO A 11 -0.83 0.56 7.39
N VAL A 12 0.39 0.23 6.96
CA VAL A 12 0.65 -0.07 5.54
C VAL A 12 -0.15 -1.30 5.10
N GLN A 13 -0.33 -2.27 6.00
CA GLN A 13 -1.17 -3.47 5.76
C GLN A 13 -2.58 -3.11 5.29
N SER A 14 -3.19 -2.05 5.84
CA SER A 14 -4.55 -1.64 5.47
C SER A 14 -4.69 -1.24 4.01
N LEU A 15 -3.62 -0.82 3.33
CA LEU A 15 -3.65 -0.60 1.88
C LEU A 15 -3.90 -1.92 1.13
N PHE A 16 -3.17 -2.98 1.51
CA PHE A 16 -3.31 -4.29 0.88
C PHE A 16 -4.66 -4.92 1.20
N ASP A 17 -5.14 -4.81 2.44
CA ASP A 17 -6.45 -5.34 2.86
C ASP A 17 -7.59 -4.77 1.99
N TYR A 18 -7.55 -3.47 1.66
CA TYR A 18 -8.52 -2.84 0.76
C TYR A 18 -8.43 -3.39 -0.67
N LEU A 19 -7.21 -3.50 -1.20
CA LEU A 19 -7.01 -4.01 -2.56
C LEU A 19 -7.42 -5.49 -2.66
N GLU A 20 -7.19 -6.29 -1.62
CA GLU A 20 -7.62 -7.69 -1.52
C GLU A 20 -9.15 -7.82 -1.41
N ALA A 21 -9.81 -6.85 -0.76
CA ALA A 21 -11.27 -6.75 -0.71
C ALA A 21 -11.90 -6.34 -2.06
N GLY A 22 -11.07 -5.98 -3.06
CA GLY A 22 -11.52 -5.52 -4.37
C GLY A 22 -11.76 -4.01 -4.47
N ASP A 23 -11.42 -3.26 -3.41
CA ASP A 23 -11.48 -1.80 -3.43
C ASP A 23 -10.36 -1.20 -4.28
N THR A 24 -10.58 0.03 -4.73
CA THR A 24 -9.57 0.77 -5.49
C THR A 24 -8.67 1.59 -4.57
N LEU A 25 -7.47 1.93 -5.05
CA LEU A 25 -6.60 2.90 -4.38
C LEU A 25 -7.32 4.24 -4.07
N ASN A 26 -8.24 4.66 -4.94
CA ASN A 26 -9.02 5.87 -4.72
C ASN A 26 -10.02 5.73 -3.56
N GLU A 27 -10.63 4.56 -3.36
CA GLU A 27 -11.47 4.28 -2.19
C GLU A 27 -10.64 4.31 -0.91
N PHE A 28 -9.48 3.65 -0.91
CA PHE A 28 -8.57 3.70 0.23
C PHE A 28 -8.20 5.14 0.64
N LEU A 29 -7.82 5.99 -0.33
CA LEU A 29 -7.46 7.39 -0.08
C LEU A 29 -8.66 8.25 0.37
N ARG A 30 -9.88 7.91 -0.06
CA ARG A 30 -11.09 8.56 0.46
C ARG A 30 -11.33 8.25 1.94
N GLN A 31 -11.10 7.00 2.35
CA GLN A 31 -11.25 6.57 3.74
C GLN A 31 -10.10 7.06 4.63
N PHE A 32 -8.90 7.18 4.07
CA PHE A 32 -7.70 7.65 4.77
C PHE A 32 -7.07 8.88 4.09
N PRO A 33 -7.73 10.06 4.14
CA PRO A 33 -7.26 11.26 3.45
C PRO A 33 -5.94 11.81 4.01
N SER A 34 -5.50 11.35 5.18
CA SER A 34 -4.18 11.67 5.74
C SER A 34 -3.02 10.96 5.03
N VAL A 35 -3.30 9.87 4.33
CA VAL A 35 -2.30 9.16 3.52
C VAL A 35 -2.20 9.87 2.18
N ARG A 36 -0.99 10.32 1.81
CA ARG A 36 -0.78 10.94 0.50
C ARG A 36 -0.78 9.88 -0.58
N ARG A 37 -1.32 10.22 -1.76
CA ARG A 37 -1.39 9.30 -2.90
C ARG A 37 -0.01 8.76 -3.25
N GLU A 38 1.00 9.63 -3.22
CA GLU A 38 2.38 9.30 -3.53
C GLU A 38 2.92 8.23 -2.57
N GLN A 39 2.59 8.32 -1.27
CA GLN A 39 3.03 7.33 -0.27
C GLN A 39 2.38 5.96 -0.51
N ALA A 40 1.12 5.92 -0.93
CA ALA A 40 0.45 4.67 -1.26
C ALA A 40 1.00 4.06 -2.56
N LEU A 41 1.34 4.88 -3.55
CA LEU A 41 1.99 4.44 -4.78
C LEU A 41 3.42 3.93 -4.53
N GLU A 42 4.19 4.60 -3.69
CA GLU A 42 5.53 4.14 -3.28
C GLU A 42 5.48 2.78 -2.58
N ALA A 43 4.48 2.56 -1.71
CA ALA A 43 4.29 1.25 -1.07
C ALA A 43 3.98 0.15 -2.08
N LEU A 44 3.14 0.43 -3.09
CA LEU A 44 2.83 -0.49 -4.17
C LEU A 44 4.05 -0.78 -5.06
N GLU A 45 4.83 0.24 -5.38
CA GLU A 45 6.03 0.09 -6.20
C GLU A 45 7.09 -0.75 -5.46
N PHE A 46 7.31 -0.47 -4.18
CA PHE A 46 8.22 -1.27 -3.35
C PHE A 46 7.80 -2.75 -3.29
N ALA A 47 6.50 -3.01 -3.12
CA ALA A 47 5.97 -4.37 -3.15
C ALA A 47 6.19 -5.04 -4.52
N ARG A 48 5.93 -4.32 -5.61
CA ARG A 48 6.17 -4.77 -6.98
C ARG A 48 7.64 -5.14 -7.20
N GLU A 49 8.58 -4.26 -6.86
CA GLU A 49 10.02 -4.51 -7.01
C GLU A 49 10.49 -5.72 -6.19
N THR A 50 10.01 -5.83 -4.96
CA THR A 50 10.31 -6.97 -4.07
C THR A 50 9.82 -8.29 -4.68
N LEU A 51 8.59 -8.29 -5.20
CA LEU A 51 8.01 -9.48 -5.86
C LEU A 51 8.77 -9.83 -7.14
N LEU A 52 9.12 -8.86 -7.98
CA LEU A 52 9.87 -9.10 -9.21
C LEU A 52 11.29 -9.62 -8.93
N THR A 53 11.92 -9.15 -7.85
CA THR A 53 13.27 -9.60 -7.46
C THR A 53 13.25 -11.00 -6.85
N SER A 54 12.19 -11.36 -6.13
CA SER A 54 12.05 -12.67 -5.48
C SER A 54 11.36 -13.73 -6.34
N ALA A 55 10.67 -13.33 -7.41
CA ALA A 55 10.05 -14.23 -8.36
C ALA A 55 11.12 -15.07 -9.08
N ARG A 56 10.89 -16.38 -9.17
CA ARG A 56 11.71 -17.23 -10.04
C ARG A 56 11.29 -16.99 -11.49
N PRO A 57 12.25 -16.93 -12.43
CA PRO A 57 11.91 -16.90 -13.85
C PRO A 57 11.09 -18.14 -14.21
N ALA A 58 10.14 -17.96 -15.13
CA ALA A 58 9.28 -19.02 -15.66
C ALA A 58 10.06 -19.99 -16.55
#